data_AF-A0A354S8X1-F1
#
_entry.id   AF-A0A354S8X1-F1
#
_cell.length_a   1.000
_cell.length_b   1.000
_cell.length_c   1.000
_cell.angle_alpha   90.00
_cell.angle_beta   90.00
_cell.angle_gamma   90.00
#
_symmetry.space_group_name_H-M   'P 1'
#
loop_
_entity.id
_entity.type
_entity.pdbx_description
1 polymer ?
#
loop_
_entity_poly.entity_id
_entity_poly.type
_entity_poly.pdbx_seq_one_letter_code
_entity_poly.pdbx_strand_id
1 'polypeptide(L)'
;ELLPQKLTEYEIGFRQMLGERSALKVNAFYREYRDLIQTVSVTEAYPATYVMYGNRDFTTAKGFSFQYDMRRTGNVMVNAQYSLSFADGTGSGANSGLALARSGQPNLRYIQPLDFDQRHTFSGNLDFRYGKGTDYNGLVIKNVRVFENAGVNILGTASSGFPYSRRVRAYGLTETASPIVGVLNGSRKPWQYKIDLTANKVWYYAKGKKTVEIYAQVLNVLNTQNVLNIYPFTGSPTDDGYLSSSRGQQAILFTTNAQSFADLYNVSMVNPFNFSIPRQIRLGVRLGL
;
A
#
# COMPACT_ATOMS: atom_id res chain seq x y z
N GLU A 1 3.38 -20.75 -29.24
CA GLU A 1 2.18 -20.72 -28.37
C GLU A 1 2.58 -20.30 -26.98
N LEU A 2 1.68 -19.67 -26.23
CA LEU A 2 1.93 -19.31 -24.83
C LEU A 2 1.64 -20.51 -23.93
N LEU A 3 2.55 -20.79 -23.02
CA LEU A 3 2.35 -21.78 -21.97
C LEU A 3 1.39 -21.23 -20.90
N PRO A 4 0.63 -22.09 -20.21
CA PRO A 4 -0.12 -21.69 -19.04
C PRO A 4 0.85 -21.25 -17.92
N GLN A 5 0.45 -20.22 -17.18
CA GLN A 5 1.18 -19.78 -15.98
C GLN A 5 1.08 -20.85 -14.90
N LYS A 6 2.17 -21.06 -14.16
CA LYS A 6 2.24 -22.05 -13.07
C LYS A 6 2.54 -21.35 -11.76
N LEU A 7 1.80 -21.70 -10.71
CA LEU A 7 2.08 -21.30 -9.34
C LEU A 7 2.43 -22.55 -8.53
N THR A 8 3.62 -22.54 -7.93
CA THR A 8 4.03 -23.51 -6.92
C THR A 8 4.06 -22.81 -5.58
N GLU A 9 3.31 -23.30 -4.60
CA GLU A 9 3.22 -22.72 -3.27
C GLU A 9 3.52 -23.75 -2.19
N TYR A 10 4.36 -23.36 -1.24
CA TYR A 10 4.60 -24.07 0.01
C TYR A 10 4.24 -23.13 1.16
N GLU A 11 3.38 -23.60 2.06
CA GLU A 11 3.01 -22.87 3.28
C GLU A 11 3.14 -23.80 4.48
N ILE A 12 3.69 -23.26 5.57
CA ILE A 12 3.68 -23.88 6.89
C ILE A 12 3.05 -22.91 7.88
N GLY A 13 2.07 -23.39 8.64
CA GLY A 13 1.35 -22.61 9.63
C GLY A 13 1.35 -23.28 10.98
N PHE A 14 1.64 -22.53 12.03
CA PHE A 14 1.53 -22.93 13.42
C PHE A 14 0.51 -22.05 14.13
N ARG A 15 -0.36 -22.65 14.94
CA ARG A 15 -1.34 -21.92 15.73
C ARG A 15 -1.35 -22.45 17.15
N GLN A 16 -1.12 -21.55 18.10
CA GLN A 16 -1.06 -21.86 19.52
C GLN A 16 -2.06 -21.01 20.29
N MET A 17 -2.81 -21.67 21.18
CA MET A 17 -3.58 -20.97 22.19
C MET A 17 -2.61 -20.49 23.28
N LEU A 18 -2.60 -19.18 23.56
CA LEU A 18 -1.77 -18.58 24.61
C LEU A 18 -2.52 -18.49 25.94
N GLY A 19 -3.85 -18.48 25.90
CA GLY A 19 -4.75 -18.58 27.04
C GLY A 19 -6.18 -18.79 26.55
N GLU A 20 -7.15 -18.92 27.46
CA GLU A 20 -8.55 -19.27 27.11
C GLU A 20 -9.19 -18.36 26.05
N ARG A 21 -8.72 -17.10 25.96
CA ARG A 21 -9.26 -16.08 25.06
C ARG A 21 -8.24 -15.51 24.09
N SER A 22 -7.02 -16.05 24.02
CA SER A 22 -5.99 -15.54 23.11
C SER A 22 -5.27 -16.63 22.33
N ALA A 23 -4.93 -16.33 21.09
CA ALA A 23 -4.21 -17.22 20.19
C ALA A 23 -3.14 -16.45 19.40
N LEU A 24 -2.06 -17.15 19.10
CA LEU A 24 -1.01 -16.72 18.20
C LEU A 24 -0.96 -17.65 16.99
N LYS A 25 -0.94 -17.08 15.79
CA LYS A 25 -0.71 -17.78 14.54
C LYS A 25 0.59 -17.30 13.93
N VAL A 26 1.42 -18.22 13.47
CA VAL A 26 2.65 -17.94 12.74
C VAL A 26 2.57 -18.71 11.43
N ASN A 27 2.65 -18.00 10.31
CA ASN A 27 2.68 -18.62 8.99
C ASN A 27 3.97 -18.23 8.29
N ALA A 28 4.61 -19.18 7.61
CA ALA A 28 5.68 -18.92 6.65
C ALA A 28 5.28 -19.51 5.31
N PHE A 29 5.59 -18.78 4.23
CA PHE A 29 5.24 -19.19 2.89
C PHE A 29 6.37 -18.92 1.90
N TYR A 30 6.37 -19.72 0.84
CA TYR A 30 7.15 -19.53 -0.37
C TYR A 30 6.24 -19.78 -1.58
N ARG A 31 6.16 -18.82 -2.47
CA ARG A 31 5.39 -18.87 -3.73
C ARG A 31 6.33 -18.61 -4.88
N GLU A 32 6.21 -19.41 -5.91
CA GLU A 32 6.90 -19.22 -7.17
C GLU A 32 5.90 -19.23 -8.32
N TYR A 33 5.87 -18.13 -9.05
CA TYR A 33 5.15 -18.00 -10.31
C TYR A 33 6.15 -18.23 -11.45
N ARG A 34 5.87 -19.20 -12.31
CA ARG A 34 6.64 -19.50 -13.53
C ARG A 34 5.78 -19.36 -14.76
N ASP A 35 6.46 -19.29 -15.89
CA ASP A 35 5.85 -19.14 -17.20
C ASP A 35 5.00 -17.86 -17.29
N LEU A 36 5.42 -16.78 -16.62
CA LEU A 36 4.74 -15.49 -16.70
C LEU A 36 4.96 -14.88 -18.09
N ILE A 37 3.88 -14.28 -18.63
CA ILE A 37 3.89 -13.64 -19.94
C ILE A 37 4.71 -12.36 -19.84
N GLN A 38 5.68 -12.20 -20.74
CA GLN A 38 6.50 -11.00 -20.87
C GLN A 38 6.73 -10.68 -22.33
N THR A 39 6.94 -9.40 -22.63
CA THR A 39 7.45 -8.95 -23.92
C THR A 39 8.85 -9.50 -24.17
N VAL A 40 9.05 -10.15 -25.32
CA VAL A 40 10.32 -10.70 -25.77
C VAL A 40 10.63 -10.16 -27.17
N SER A 41 11.91 -9.87 -27.41
CA SER A 41 12.41 -9.53 -28.74
C SER A 41 12.81 -10.79 -29.48
N VAL A 42 12.37 -10.92 -30.73
CA VAL A 42 12.86 -11.94 -31.66
C VAL A 42 13.87 -11.28 -32.56
N THR A 43 15.11 -11.20 -32.06
CA THR A 43 16.25 -10.67 -32.80
C THR A 43 16.59 -11.59 -33.98
N GLU A 44 17.07 -11.00 -35.08
CA GLU A 44 17.46 -11.74 -36.30
C GLU A 44 16.32 -12.48 -37.01
N ALA A 45 15.06 -12.11 -36.74
CA ALA A 45 13.92 -12.60 -37.50
C ALA A 45 13.85 -11.97 -38.90
N TYR A 46 13.42 -12.76 -39.90
CA TYR A 46 13.11 -12.29 -41.25
C TYR A 46 11.63 -11.85 -41.35
N PRO A 47 11.29 -10.72 -41.98
CA PRO A 47 12.15 -9.74 -42.64
C PRO A 47 12.71 -8.65 -41.69
N ALA A 48 12.23 -8.60 -40.45
CA ALA A 48 12.70 -7.65 -39.44
C ALA A 48 12.57 -8.23 -38.03
N THR A 49 13.40 -7.76 -37.11
CA THR A 49 13.22 -8.00 -35.68
C THR A 49 11.86 -7.49 -35.24
N TYR A 50 11.12 -8.33 -34.53
CA TYR A 50 9.81 -7.96 -33.99
C TYR A 50 9.71 -8.31 -32.51
N VAL A 51 8.75 -7.66 -31.86
CA VAL A 51 8.48 -7.84 -30.44
C VAL A 51 7.18 -8.63 -30.30
N MET A 52 7.22 -9.69 -29.50
CA MET A 52 6.04 -10.52 -29.22
C MET A 52 5.92 -10.83 -27.73
N TYR A 53 4.83 -11.48 -27.33
CA TYR A 53 4.70 -12.03 -25.98
C TYR A 53 5.25 -13.46 -25.92
N GLY A 54 5.93 -13.78 -24.81
CA GLY A 54 6.42 -15.12 -24.52
C GLY A 54 6.47 -15.39 -23.02
N ASN A 55 6.44 -16.65 -22.62
CA ASN A 55 6.54 -17.07 -21.22
C ASN A 55 8.03 -17.14 -20.83
N ARG A 56 8.56 -16.04 -20.30
CA ARG A 56 9.97 -15.97 -19.88
C ARG A 56 10.17 -15.40 -18.48
N ASP A 57 9.12 -14.84 -17.89
CA ASP A 57 9.21 -14.18 -16.59
C ASP A 57 8.90 -15.17 -15.46
N PHE A 58 9.48 -14.90 -14.30
CA PHE A 58 9.20 -15.62 -13.07
C PHE A 58 9.21 -14.64 -11.91
N THR A 59 8.43 -14.98 -10.88
CA THR A 59 8.34 -14.19 -9.64
C THR A 59 8.41 -15.14 -8.46
N THR A 60 9.19 -14.78 -7.46
CA THR A 60 9.26 -15.45 -6.17
C THR A 60 8.76 -14.51 -5.09
N ALA A 61 7.86 -15.00 -4.24
CA ALA A 61 7.42 -14.31 -3.05
C ALA A 61 7.65 -15.21 -1.85
N LYS A 62 8.38 -14.71 -0.86
CA LYS A 62 8.63 -15.43 0.39
C LYS A 62 8.36 -14.53 1.57
N GLY A 63 7.88 -15.10 2.65
CA GLY A 63 7.57 -14.30 3.81
C GLY A 63 7.11 -15.10 5.00
N PHE A 64 6.90 -14.37 6.08
CA PHE A 64 6.23 -14.90 7.25
C PHE A 64 5.26 -13.86 7.80
N SER A 65 4.33 -14.33 8.60
CA SER A 65 3.30 -13.49 9.20
C SER A 65 2.97 -13.97 10.60
N PHE A 66 2.73 -13.01 11.50
CA PHE A 66 2.35 -13.23 12.89
C PHE A 66 0.99 -12.61 13.11
N GLN A 67 0.02 -13.41 13.57
CA GLN A 67 -1.31 -12.94 13.94
C GLN A 67 -1.54 -13.19 15.42
N TYR A 68 -1.92 -12.16 16.15
CA TYR A 68 -2.41 -12.25 17.51
C TYR A 68 -3.90 -11.95 17.53
N ASP A 69 -4.66 -12.88 18.09
CA ASP A 69 -6.11 -12.77 18.27
C ASP A 69 -6.45 -12.86 19.74
N MET A 70 -7.05 -11.81 20.30
CA MET A 70 -7.65 -11.81 21.62
C MET A 70 -9.15 -11.59 21.49
N ARG A 71 -9.93 -12.62 21.84
CA ARG A 71 -11.39 -12.51 21.99
C ARG A 71 -11.73 -11.53 23.09
N ARG A 72 -12.93 -10.94 23.01
CA ARG A 72 -13.36 -9.92 23.96
C ARG A 72 -13.21 -10.40 25.40
N THR A 73 -12.33 -9.73 26.14
CA THR A 73 -12.03 -10.01 27.55
C THR A 73 -12.31 -8.75 28.34
N GLY A 74 -13.34 -8.79 29.18
CA GLY A 74 -14.00 -7.59 29.67
C GLY A 74 -14.56 -6.79 28.50
N ASN A 75 -14.05 -5.57 28.33
CA ASN A 75 -14.54 -4.64 27.32
C ASN A 75 -13.65 -4.60 26.07
N VAL A 76 -12.50 -5.29 26.09
CA VAL A 76 -11.45 -5.13 25.07
C VAL A 76 -11.35 -6.36 24.18
N MET A 77 -11.29 -6.14 22.88
CA MET A 77 -10.92 -7.11 21.86
C MET A 77 -9.73 -6.56 21.07
N VAL A 78 -8.77 -7.43 20.75
CA VAL A 78 -7.58 -7.06 19.97
C VAL A 78 -7.38 -8.09 18.86
N ASN A 79 -7.13 -7.60 17.65
CA ASN A 79 -6.53 -8.37 16.57
C ASN A 79 -5.30 -7.59 16.10
N ALA A 80 -4.17 -8.25 15.98
CA ALA A 80 -2.95 -7.65 15.47
C ALA A 80 -2.28 -8.60 14.49
N GLN A 81 -1.78 -8.05 13.39
CA GLN A 81 -1.11 -8.78 12.34
C GLN A 81 0.16 -8.04 11.98
N TYR A 82 1.24 -8.79 11.83
CA TYR A 82 2.46 -8.37 11.19
C TYR A 82 2.76 -9.32 10.04
N SER A 83 3.24 -8.82 8.91
CA SER A 83 3.85 -9.66 7.89
C SER A 83 5.13 -9.03 7.36
N LEU A 84 6.09 -9.92 7.09
CA LEU A 84 7.30 -9.63 6.36
C LEU A 84 7.29 -10.44 5.08
N SER A 85 7.26 -9.77 3.92
CA SER A 85 7.36 -10.42 2.61
C SER A 85 8.48 -9.82 1.77
N PHE A 86 9.02 -10.63 0.89
CA PHE A 86 9.95 -10.23 -0.15
C PHE A 86 9.40 -10.75 -1.46
N ALA A 87 9.12 -9.85 -2.41
CA ALA A 87 8.68 -10.17 -3.75
C ALA A 87 9.74 -9.74 -4.77
N ASP A 88 10.43 -10.73 -5.33
CA ASP A 88 11.50 -10.53 -6.31
C ASP A 88 11.17 -11.31 -7.58
N GLY A 89 11.52 -10.78 -8.75
CA GLY A 89 11.26 -11.44 -10.03
C GLY A 89 12.05 -10.82 -11.17
N THR A 90 11.78 -11.27 -12.40
CA THR A 90 12.43 -10.70 -13.61
C THR A 90 11.63 -9.56 -14.25
N GLY A 91 10.36 -9.37 -13.86
CA GLY A 91 9.52 -8.27 -14.30
C GLY A 91 8.32 -8.03 -13.38
N SER A 92 7.89 -6.77 -13.28
CA SER A 92 6.68 -6.39 -12.51
C SER A 92 5.38 -6.49 -13.32
N GLY A 93 5.44 -7.09 -14.50
CA GLY A 93 4.30 -7.25 -15.40
C GLY A 93 4.71 -7.49 -16.84
N ALA A 94 3.74 -7.80 -17.71
CA ALA A 94 4.00 -8.26 -19.07
C ALA A 94 4.81 -7.28 -19.93
N ASN A 95 4.65 -5.97 -19.70
CA ASN A 95 5.33 -4.92 -20.47
C ASN A 95 6.65 -4.44 -19.85
N SER A 96 7.04 -4.95 -18.68
CA SER A 96 8.25 -4.52 -17.97
C SER A 96 9.53 -4.72 -18.79
N GLY A 97 9.53 -5.72 -19.68
CA GLY A 97 10.64 -6.03 -20.60
C GLY A 97 10.64 -5.23 -21.90
N LEU A 98 9.64 -4.37 -22.17
CA LEU A 98 9.49 -3.74 -23.49
C LEU A 98 10.68 -2.85 -23.88
N ALA A 99 11.22 -2.07 -22.94
CA ALA A 99 12.37 -1.21 -23.20
C ALA A 99 13.63 -2.02 -23.53
N LEU A 100 13.85 -3.13 -22.81
CA LEU A 100 14.95 -4.07 -23.09
C LEU A 100 14.72 -4.80 -24.43
N ALA A 101 13.51 -5.27 -24.70
CA ALA A 101 13.15 -5.94 -25.93
C ALA A 101 13.35 -5.05 -27.18
N ARG A 102 13.05 -3.75 -27.06
CA ARG A 102 13.29 -2.76 -28.13
C ARG A 102 14.75 -2.33 -28.27
N SER A 103 15.59 -2.55 -27.26
CA SER A 103 17.00 -2.16 -27.29
C SER A 103 17.88 -3.08 -28.16
N GLY A 104 17.34 -4.21 -28.63
CA GLY A 104 18.09 -5.22 -29.38
C GLY A 104 19.12 -5.99 -28.54
N GLN A 105 19.23 -5.69 -27.24
CA GLN A 105 20.10 -6.40 -26.32
C GLN A 105 19.47 -7.76 -25.94
N PRO A 106 20.29 -8.82 -25.73
CA PRO A 106 19.79 -10.07 -25.19
C PRO A 106 19.06 -9.80 -23.88
N ASN A 107 17.93 -10.49 -23.68
CA ASN A 107 17.07 -10.26 -22.53
C ASN A 107 17.79 -10.70 -21.25
N LEU A 108 18.50 -9.78 -20.60
CA LEU A 108 19.24 -10.01 -19.37
C LEU A 108 18.25 -10.29 -18.24
N ARG A 109 18.29 -11.53 -17.72
CA ARG A 109 17.46 -11.96 -16.58
C ARG A 109 18.22 -11.66 -15.29
N TYR A 110 17.83 -10.59 -14.61
CA TYR A 110 18.29 -10.33 -13.26
C TYR A 110 17.08 -10.26 -12.33
N ILE A 111 17.26 -10.79 -11.13
CA ILE A 111 16.24 -10.77 -10.08
C ILE A 111 16.26 -9.38 -9.46
N GLN A 112 15.09 -8.76 -9.42
CA GLN A 112 14.90 -7.40 -8.95
C GLN A 112 13.63 -7.31 -8.09
N PRO A 113 13.59 -6.41 -7.09
CA PRO A 113 12.38 -6.18 -6.33
C PRO A 113 11.23 -5.77 -7.26
N LEU A 114 10.05 -6.33 -7.06
CA LEU A 114 8.87 -5.97 -7.85
C LEU A 114 8.29 -4.65 -7.36
N ASP A 115 7.61 -3.89 -8.23
CA ASP A 115 7.04 -2.58 -7.86
C ASP A 115 5.99 -2.67 -6.73
N PHE A 116 5.39 -3.84 -6.54
CA PHE A 116 4.49 -4.19 -5.46
C PHE A 116 5.17 -4.87 -4.25
N ASP A 117 6.51 -4.92 -4.18
CA ASP A 117 7.26 -5.49 -3.04
C ASP A 117 7.18 -4.60 -1.78
N GLN A 118 6.11 -4.76 -1.02
CA GLN A 118 5.96 -4.13 0.29
C GLN A 118 6.43 -5.07 1.40
N ARG A 119 7.54 -4.72 2.07
CA ARG A 119 8.21 -5.64 2.99
C ARG A 119 7.52 -5.80 4.32
N HIS A 120 7.38 -4.71 5.06
CA HIS A 120 6.78 -4.73 6.38
C HIS A 120 5.36 -4.22 6.29
N THR A 121 4.40 -4.99 6.80
CA THR A 121 3.03 -4.53 6.98
C THR A 121 2.53 -4.89 8.37
N PHE A 122 1.94 -3.92 9.03
CA PHE A 122 1.32 -4.02 10.34
C PHE A 122 -0.14 -3.61 10.18
N SER A 123 -1.04 -4.38 10.75
CA SER A 123 -2.43 -3.99 10.91
C SER A 123 -2.92 -4.41 12.29
N GLY A 124 -3.65 -3.53 12.95
CA GLY A 124 -4.19 -3.80 14.26
C GLY A 124 -5.60 -3.24 14.39
N ASN A 125 -6.48 -4.02 14.99
CA ASN A 125 -7.81 -3.60 15.38
C ASN A 125 -7.94 -3.72 16.90
N LEU A 126 -8.24 -2.61 17.56
CA LEU A 126 -8.57 -2.56 18.97
C LEU A 126 -10.03 -2.10 19.10
N ASP A 127 -10.88 -2.95 19.62
CA ASP A 127 -12.28 -2.62 19.92
C ASP A 127 -12.46 -2.59 21.43
N PHE A 128 -12.93 -1.44 21.93
CA PHE A 128 -13.40 -1.27 23.28
C PHE A 128 -14.92 -1.09 23.27
N ARG A 129 -15.66 -1.92 23.99
CA ARG A 129 -17.12 -1.86 24.03
C ARG A 129 -17.67 -2.20 25.41
N TYR A 130 -18.58 -1.36 25.88
CA TYR A 130 -19.37 -1.64 27.08
C TYR A 130 -20.46 -2.66 26.78
N GLY A 131 -20.61 -3.63 27.69
CA GLY A 131 -21.68 -4.62 27.65
C GLY A 131 -23.06 -4.04 27.97
N LYS A 132 -24.04 -4.94 28.04
CA LYS A 132 -25.43 -4.67 28.43
C LYS A 132 -25.75 -5.45 29.70
N GLY A 133 -26.71 -4.98 30.49
CA GLY A 133 -27.25 -5.81 31.57
C GLY A 133 -26.23 -5.99 32.70
N THR A 134 -25.99 -7.25 33.06
CA THR A 134 -25.01 -7.68 34.07
C THR A 134 -23.57 -7.44 33.62
N ASP A 135 -23.31 -7.36 32.32
CA ASP A 135 -21.98 -7.20 31.76
C ASP A 135 -21.58 -5.71 31.65
N TYR A 136 -22.46 -4.79 32.08
CA TYR A 136 -22.18 -3.37 32.08
C TYR A 136 -21.37 -2.95 33.31
N ASN A 137 -20.17 -2.42 33.07
CA ASN A 137 -19.23 -1.95 34.10
C ASN A 137 -18.85 -0.46 33.91
N GLY A 138 -19.68 0.31 33.20
CA GLY A 138 -19.45 1.74 32.97
C GLY A 138 -20.19 2.65 33.97
N LEU A 139 -20.13 3.96 33.71
CA LEU A 139 -20.74 4.99 34.54
C LEU A 139 -22.28 4.87 34.63
N VAL A 140 -22.79 4.81 35.87
CA VAL A 140 -24.22 4.84 36.16
C VAL A 140 -24.58 6.16 36.84
N ILE A 141 -25.50 6.92 36.26
CA ILE A 141 -26.01 8.18 36.83
C ILE A 141 -27.52 8.07 36.97
N LYS A 142 -28.07 8.24 38.18
CA LYS A 142 -29.52 8.17 38.45
C LYS A 142 -30.17 6.90 37.87
N ASN A 143 -29.55 5.74 38.08
CA ASN A 143 -29.93 4.43 37.52
C ASN A 143 -29.90 4.31 35.99
N VAL A 144 -29.33 5.29 35.28
CA VAL A 144 -29.12 5.23 33.83
C VAL A 144 -27.69 4.78 33.53
N ARG A 145 -27.56 3.70 32.77
CA ARG A 145 -26.28 3.19 32.24
C ARG A 145 -25.85 4.01 31.03
N VAL A 146 -25.02 5.03 31.25
CA VAL A 146 -24.75 6.08 30.26
C VAL A 146 -24.09 5.53 29.00
N PHE A 147 -23.23 4.53 29.12
CA PHE A 147 -22.45 3.98 28.02
C PHE A 147 -22.88 2.57 27.59
N GLU A 148 -24.05 2.10 28.02
CA GLU A 148 -24.52 0.76 27.63
C GLU A 148 -24.53 0.61 26.10
N ASN A 149 -23.91 -0.47 25.60
CA ASN A 149 -23.70 -0.73 24.17
C ASN A 149 -22.95 0.35 23.37
N ALA A 150 -22.24 1.25 24.05
CA ALA A 150 -21.32 2.18 23.42
C ALA A 150 -19.95 1.52 23.23
N GLY A 151 -19.25 1.87 22.16
CA GLY A 151 -17.91 1.39 21.90
C GLY A 151 -17.09 2.31 21.01
N VAL A 152 -15.80 2.07 21.01
CA VAL A 152 -14.80 2.72 20.17
C VAL A 152 -13.95 1.62 19.54
N ASN A 153 -13.86 1.64 18.22
CA ASN A 153 -13.01 0.76 17.43
C ASN A 153 -11.90 1.60 16.77
N ILE A 154 -10.66 1.17 16.96
CA ILE A 154 -9.48 1.78 16.35
C ILE A 154 -8.86 0.75 15.39
N LEU A 155 -8.74 1.15 14.13
CA LEU A 155 -8.05 0.37 13.10
C LEU A 155 -6.77 1.12 12.72
N GLY A 156 -5.63 0.53 13.01
CA GLY A 156 -4.32 1.04 12.63
C GLY A 156 -3.69 0.19 11.54
N THR A 157 -3.07 0.83 10.55
CA THR A 157 -2.23 0.18 9.56
C THR A 157 -0.92 0.94 9.42
N ALA A 158 0.20 0.23 9.34
CA ALA A 158 1.49 0.81 9.00
C ALA A 158 2.23 -0.11 8.05
N SER A 159 2.85 0.43 7.02
CA SER A 159 3.59 -0.36 6.05
C SER A 159 4.82 0.36 5.53
N SER A 160 5.85 -0.40 5.20
CA SER A 160 7.02 0.13 4.49
C SER A 160 6.61 0.65 3.12
N GLY A 161 7.32 1.65 2.60
CA GLY A 161 7.01 2.18 1.28
C GLY A 161 7.28 1.18 0.15
N PHE A 162 6.48 1.31 -0.91
CA PHE A 162 6.69 0.61 -2.17
C PHE A 162 8.05 0.99 -2.77
N PRO A 163 8.69 0.06 -3.49
CA PRO A 163 9.93 0.35 -4.16
C PRO A 163 9.73 1.28 -5.36
N TYR A 164 10.83 1.91 -5.76
CA TYR A 164 10.90 2.76 -6.95
C TYR A 164 12.33 2.79 -7.50
N SER A 165 12.46 3.23 -8.75
CA SER A 165 13.74 3.32 -9.45
C SER A 165 14.27 4.74 -9.43
N ARG A 166 15.28 5.00 -8.61
CA ARG A 166 15.90 6.33 -8.49
C ARG A 166 16.61 6.72 -9.79
N ARG A 167 16.55 7.99 -10.18
CA ARG A 167 17.23 8.49 -11.40
C ARG A 167 18.54 9.18 -11.09
N VAL A 168 19.46 9.15 -12.05
CA VAL A 168 20.80 9.76 -11.93
C VAL A 168 20.72 11.29 -11.94
N ARG A 169 19.79 11.85 -12.70
CA ARG A 169 19.58 13.30 -12.81
C ARG A 169 18.10 13.65 -12.95
N ALA A 170 17.75 14.89 -12.62
CA ALA A 170 16.47 15.49 -12.98
C ALA A 170 16.29 15.53 -14.50
N TYR A 171 15.03 15.49 -14.92
CA TYR A 171 14.61 15.62 -16.32
C TYR A 171 13.25 16.33 -16.34
N GLY A 172 13.03 17.16 -17.35
CA GLY A 172 11.79 17.93 -17.46
C GLY A 172 10.59 17.05 -17.81
N LEU A 173 9.38 17.58 -17.61
CA LEU A 173 8.11 16.89 -17.92
C LEU A 173 8.00 16.38 -19.38
N THR A 174 8.66 17.08 -20.31
CA THR A 174 8.69 16.73 -21.74
C THR A 174 9.97 16.00 -22.16
N GLU A 175 10.93 15.81 -21.24
CA GLU A 175 12.18 15.14 -21.53
C GLU A 175 12.09 13.63 -21.36
N THR A 176 12.92 12.91 -22.12
CA THR A 176 13.11 11.48 -21.89
C THR A 176 13.69 11.24 -20.50
N ALA A 177 13.11 10.28 -19.78
CA ALA A 177 13.54 9.92 -18.44
C ALA A 177 15.05 9.61 -18.39
N SER A 178 15.72 10.15 -17.38
CA SER A 178 17.13 9.86 -17.09
C SER A 178 17.36 8.36 -16.83
N PRO A 179 18.59 7.84 -17.05
CA PRO A 179 18.99 6.53 -16.55
C PRO A 179 18.74 6.36 -15.04
N ILE A 180 18.56 5.10 -14.63
CA ILE A 180 18.35 4.68 -13.23
C ILE A 180 19.69 4.56 -12.51
N VAL A 181 19.69 4.81 -11.20
CA VAL A 181 20.82 4.53 -10.31
C VAL A 181 20.69 3.12 -9.74
N GLY A 182 21.67 2.26 -9.99
CA GLY A 182 21.68 0.89 -9.46
C GLY A 182 20.66 0.00 -10.17
N VAL A 183 19.85 -0.72 -9.39
CA VAL A 183 18.84 -1.66 -9.89
C VAL A 183 17.47 -1.01 -9.95
N LEU A 184 16.62 -1.49 -10.88
CA LEU A 184 15.20 -1.16 -10.89
C LEU A 184 14.60 -1.47 -9.50
N ASN A 185 13.72 -0.60 -9.01
CA ASN A 185 13.01 -0.78 -7.75
C ASN A 185 13.96 -0.94 -6.53
N GLY A 186 15.22 -0.51 -6.66
CA GLY A 186 16.23 -0.62 -5.60
C GLY A 186 16.08 0.41 -4.46
N SER A 187 15.29 1.46 -4.66
CA SER A 187 15.00 2.47 -3.63
C SER A 187 13.58 2.30 -3.10
N ARG A 188 13.25 2.86 -1.92
CA ARG A 188 11.91 2.75 -1.32
C ARG A 188 11.30 4.10 -1.00
N LYS A 189 10.00 4.22 -1.26
CA LYS A 189 9.19 5.36 -0.82
C LYS A 189 9.16 5.43 0.72
N PRO A 190 8.76 6.57 1.30
CA PRO A 190 8.54 6.68 2.75
C PRO A 190 7.53 5.65 3.27
N TRP A 191 7.60 5.36 4.57
CA TRP A 191 6.60 4.55 5.25
C TRP A 191 5.22 5.20 5.20
N GLN A 192 4.19 4.36 5.16
CA GLN A 192 2.80 4.77 5.17
C GLN A 192 2.15 4.30 6.46
N TYR A 193 1.36 5.16 7.10
CA TYR A 193 0.61 4.82 8.30
C TYR A 193 -0.73 5.55 8.34
N LYS A 194 -1.75 4.86 8.82
CA LYS A 194 -3.11 5.36 8.90
C LYS A 194 -3.79 4.80 10.14
N ILE A 195 -4.51 5.68 10.84
CA ILE A 195 -5.34 5.31 11.97
C ILE A 195 -6.76 5.78 11.67
N ASP A 196 -7.70 4.86 11.71
CA ASP A 196 -9.12 5.11 11.59
C ASP A 196 -9.80 4.82 12.93
N LEU A 197 -10.76 5.64 13.31
CA LEU A 197 -11.50 5.52 14.56
C LEU A 197 -12.99 5.51 14.28
N THR A 198 -13.72 4.59 14.89
CA THR A 198 -15.19 4.56 14.86
C THR A 198 -15.70 4.53 16.29
N ALA A 199 -16.43 5.55 16.70
CA ALA A 199 -17.18 5.56 17.96
C ALA A 199 -18.66 5.34 17.64
N ASN A 200 -19.31 4.40 18.33
CA ASN A 200 -20.72 4.10 18.09
C ASN A 200 -21.46 3.80 19.39
N LYS A 201 -22.78 4.02 19.37
CA LYS A 201 -23.68 3.60 20.43
C LYS A 201 -24.94 3.00 19.83
N VAL A 202 -25.34 1.85 20.38
CA VAL A 202 -26.50 1.10 19.92
C VAL A 202 -27.61 1.11 20.97
N TRP A 203 -28.81 1.46 20.56
CA TRP A 203 -30.03 1.32 21.36
C TRP A 203 -30.88 0.19 20.82
N TYR A 204 -31.33 -0.68 21.72
CA TYR A 204 -32.22 -1.78 21.42
C TYR A 204 -33.64 -1.41 21.82
N TYR A 205 -34.60 -1.56 20.91
CA TYR A 205 -36.02 -1.34 21.17
C TYR A 205 -36.86 -2.51 20.64
N ALA A 206 -38.19 -2.46 20.83
CA ALA A 206 -39.10 -3.56 20.47
C ALA A 206 -38.66 -4.92 21.03
N LYS A 207 -38.39 -4.98 22.35
CA LYS A 207 -37.86 -6.16 23.06
C LYS A 207 -36.55 -6.70 22.47
N GLY A 208 -35.72 -5.83 21.90
CA GLY A 208 -34.42 -6.20 21.34
C GLY A 208 -34.45 -6.67 19.88
N LYS A 209 -35.63 -6.67 19.24
CA LYS A 209 -35.76 -7.04 17.82
C LYS A 209 -35.27 -5.96 16.87
N LYS A 210 -35.29 -4.68 17.31
CA LYS A 210 -34.89 -3.54 16.49
C LYS A 210 -33.76 -2.76 17.12
N THR A 211 -32.91 -2.16 16.30
CA THR A 211 -31.76 -1.37 16.75
C THR A 211 -31.71 -0.01 16.09
N VAL A 212 -31.25 0.98 16.85
CA VAL A 212 -30.78 2.26 16.33
C VAL A 212 -29.32 2.38 16.72
N GLU A 213 -28.44 2.59 15.76
CA GLU A 213 -27.02 2.84 15.97
C GLU A 213 -26.71 4.26 15.52
N ILE A 214 -26.11 5.06 16.39
CA ILE A 214 -25.48 6.33 16.01
C ILE A 214 -23.97 6.09 16.03
N TYR A 215 -23.29 6.49 14.96
CA TYR A 215 -21.85 6.37 14.86
C TYR A 215 -21.18 7.63 14.31
N ALA A 216 -19.97 7.85 14.78
CA ALA A 216 -19.02 8.81 14.26
C ALA A 216 -17.76 8.06 13.83
N GLN A 217 -17.41 8.16 12.55
CA GLN A 217 -16.20 7.57 11.99
C GLN A 217 -15.25 8.68 11.55
N VAL A 218 -14.02 8.64 12.06
CA VAL A 218 -12.93 9.51 11.67
C VAL A 218 -11.89 8.66 10.94
N LEU A 219 -11.82 8.82 9.63
CA LEU A 219 -10.80 8.18 8.80
C LEU A 219 -9.56 9.07 8.75
N ASN A 220 -8.37 8.47 8.90
CA ASN A 220 -7.10 9.18 9.01
C ASN A 220 -7.11 10.23 10.14
N VAL A 221 -7.29 9.77 11.39
CA VAL A 221 -7.39 10.60 12.60
C VAL A 221 -6.22 11.58 12.73
N LEU A 222 -5.01 11.11 12.43
CA LEU A 222 -3.76 11.88 12.50
C LEU A 222 -3.63 12.91 11.37
N ASN A 223 -4.49 12.86 10.35
CA ASN A 223 -4.37 13.66 9.13
C ASN A 223 -2.99 13.49 8.46
N THR A 224 -2.41 12.30 8.56
CA THR A 224 -1.12 11.98 7.95
C THR A 224 -1.24 12.04 6.43
N GLN A 225 -0.31 12.76 5.79
CA GLN A 225 -0.17 12.78 4.33
C GLN A 225 0.76 11.64 3.89
N ASN A 226 0.19 10.45 3.66
CA ASN A 226 0.99 9.34 3.19
C ASN A 226 1.40 9.56 1.74
N VAL A 227 2.70 9.43 1.47
CA VAL A 227 3.26 9.61 0.12
C VAL A 227 2.95 8.39 -0.73
N LEU A 228 2.13 8.57 -1.77
CA LEU A 228 1.76 7.54 -2.74
C LEU A 228 2.71 7.52 -3.94
N ASN A 229 3.07 8.71 -4.44
CA ASN A 229 3.94 8.89 -5.59
C ASN A 229 5.02 9.92 -5.30
N ILE A 230 6.15 9.77 -5.98
CA ILE A 230 7.33 10.62 -5.82
C ILE A 230 7.97 10.87 -7.18
N TYR A 231 8.71 11.96 -7.28
CA TYR A 231 9.63 12.19 -8.36
C TYR A 231 10.91 11.38 -8.12
N PRO A 232 11.32 10.55 -9.10
CA PRO A 232 12.32 9.52 -8.84
C PRO A 232 13.76 10.05 -8.76
N PHE A 233 14.03 11.30 -9.13
CA PHE A 233 15.35 11.90 -8.92
C PHE A 233 15.55 12.37 -7.47
N THR A 234 14.64 13.20 -6.97
CA THR A 234 14.70 13.79 -5.62
C THR A 234 14.18 12.85 -4.53
N GLY A 235 13.29 11.91 -4.89
CA GLY A 235 12.51 11.14 -3.92
C GLY A 235 11.37 11.93 -3.27
N SER A 236 11.15 13.18 -3.68
CA SER A 236 10.14 14.07 -3.11
C SER A 236 8.78 13.89 -3.81
N PRO A 237 7.65 14.00 -3.09
CA PRO A 237 6.32 14.05 -3.70
C PRO A 237 5.99 15.40 -4.37
N THR A 238 6.79 16.45 -4.16
CA THR A 238 6.43 17.82 -4.60
C THR A 238 7.51 18.50 -5.42
N ASP A 239 8.71 17.92 -5.50
CA ASP A 239 9.84 18.51 -6.22
C ASP A 239 10.51 17.45 -7.08
N ASP A 240 10.69 17.69 -8.37
CA ASP A 240 11.39 16.80 -9.29
C ASP A 240 12.87 17.18 -9.50
N GLY A 241 13.29 18.31 -8.92
CA GLY A 241 14.63 18.87 -8.99
C GLY A 241 14.98 19.46 -10.35
N TYR A 242 14.05 19.56 -11.30
CA TYR A 242 14.36 20.03 -12.65
C TYR A 242 14.69 21.52 -12.67
N LEU A 243 13.86 22.36 -12.06
CA LEU A 243 14.06 23.82 -12.06
C LEU A 243 15.39 24.24 -11.43
N SER A 244 15.88 23.51 -10.43
CA SER A 244 17.17 23.77 -9.76
C SER A 244 18.37 23.10 -10.45
N SER A 245 18.12 22.20 -11.42
CA SER A 245 19.18 21.52 -12.16
C SER A 245 19.86 22.42 -13.19
N SER A 246 21.10 22.10 -13.56
CA SER A 246 21.82 22.83 -14.61
C SER A 246 21.07 22.85 -15.95
N ARG A 247 20.36 21.77 -16.29
CA ARG A 247 19.52 21.69 -17.50
C ARG A 247 18.29 22.58 -17.41
N GLY A 248 17.58 22.54 -16.28
CA GLY A 248 16.43 23.42 -16.07
C GLY A 248 16.84 24.88 -16.12
N GLN A 249 17.95 25.25 -15.48
CA GLN A 249 18.50 26.61 -15.56
C GLN A 249 18.85 27.02 -17.00
N GLN A 250 19.47 26.14 -17.78
CA GLN A 250 19.72 26.40 -19.21
C GLN A 250 18.42 26.56 -20.01
N ALA A 251 17.42 25.68 -19.79
CA ALA A 251 16.14 25.75 -20.48
C ALA A 251 15.42 27.07 -20.20
N ILE A 252 15.44 27.53 -18.93
CA ILE A 252 14.83 28.80 -18.51
C ILE A 252 15.43 29.99 -19.27
N LEU A 253 16.73 30.00 -19.55
CA LEU A 253 17.39 31.09 -20.31
C LEU A 253 16.84 31.25 -21.74
N PHE A 254 16.27 30.20 -22.33
CA PHE A 254 15.70 30.21 -23.68
C PHE A 254 14.17 30.41 -23.67
N THR A 255 13.59 30.79 -22.53
CA THR A 255 12.16 31.12 -22.42
C THR A 255 11.92 32.61 -22.48
N THR A 256 10.75 33.03 -22.99
CA THR A 256 10.38 34.44 -23.08
C THR A 256 10.28 35.13 -21.71
N ASN A 257 9.89 34.38 -20.68
CA ASN A 257 9.81 34.86 -19.31
C ASN A 257 10.12 33.73 -18.32
N ALA A 258 11.25 33.88 -17.61
CA ALA A 258 11.73 32.90 -16.65
C ALA A 258 10.77 32.65 -15.48
N GLN A 259 10.16 33.72 -14.95
CA GLN A 259 9.21 33.61 -13.83
C GLN A 259 7.95 32.86 -14.27
N SER A 260 7.38 33.24 -15.42
CA SER A 260 6.21 32.56 -15.95
C SER A 260 6.47 31.08 -16.24
N PHE A 261 7.66 30.73 -16.74
CA PHE A 261 8.03 29.32 -16.93
C PHE A 261 8.07 28.57 -15.60
N ALA A 262 8.75 29.11 -14.59
CA ALA A 262 8.85 28.48 -13.27
C ALA A 262 7.48 28.33 -12.60
N ASP A 263 6.62 29.34 -12.69
CA ASP A 263 5.27 29.30 -12.12
C ASP A 263 4.39 28.23 -12.79
N LEU A 264 4.37 28.18 -14.12
CA LEU A 264 3.62 27.16 -14.85
C LEU A 264 4.16 25.75 -14.58
N TYR A 265 5.48 25.62 -14.48
CA TYR A 265 6.11 24.34 -14.12
C TYR A 265 5.69 23.90 -12.73
N ASN A 266 5.80 24.77 -11.72
CA ASN A 266 5.38 24.47 -10.35
C ASN A 266 3.89 24.09 -10.28
N VAL A 267 3.00 24.80 -10.99
CA VAL A 267 1.58 24.45 -11.06
C VAL A 267 1.38 23.05 -11.62
N SER A 268 2.12 22.67 -12.67
CA SER A 268 2.04 21.32 -13.24
C SER A 268 2.60 20.22 -12.32
N MET A 269 3.46 20.57 -11.37
CA MET A 269 4.00 19.65 -10.37
C MET A 269 3.07 19.43 -9.16
N VAL A 270 2.17 20.37 -8.88
CA VAL A 270 1.20 20.21 -7.79
C VAL A 270 0.21 19.11 -8.14
N ASN A 271 0.53 17.89 -7.71
CA ASN A 271 -0.30 16.72 -7.95
C ASN A 271 -0.86 16.17 -6.62
N PRO A 272 -2.16 16.37 -6.33
CA PRO A 272 -2.76 15.86 -5.09
C PRO A 272 -2.76 14.32 -5.02
N PHE A 273 -2.63 13.63 -6.16
CA PHE A 273 -2.54 12.16 -6.21
C PHE A 273 -1.16 11.62 -5.77
N ASN A 274 -0.21 12.50 -5.43
CA ASN A 274 1.03 12.09 -4.77
C ASN A 274 0.82 11.79 -3.28
N PHE A 275 -0.31 12.17 -2.71
CA PHE A 275 -0.63 11.96 -1.30
C PHE A 275 -1.93 11.16 -1.11
N SER A 276 -2.04 10.49 0.04
CA SER A 276 -3.28 9.85 0.46
C SER A 276 -4.37 10.88 0.75
N ILE A 277 -5.62 10.43 0.73
CA ILE A 277 -6.76 11.25 1.11
C ILE A 277 -6.58 11.87 2.52
N PRO A 278 -7.01 13.13 2.69
CA PRO A 278 -6.97 13.79 3.99
C PRO A 278 -7.97 13.16 4.95
N ARG A 279 -7.95 13.63 6.20
CA ARG A 279 -8.91 13.22 7.23
C ARG A 279 -10.36 13.40 6.76
N GLN A 280 -11.18 12.36 6.94
CA GLN A 280 -12.63 12.42 6.69
C GLN A 280 -13.39 12.12 7.96
N ILE A 281 -14.44 12.89 8.23
CA ILE A 281 -15.34 12.66 9.36
C ILE A 281 -16.70 12.32 8.80
N ARG A 282 -17.27 11.19 9.24
CA ARG A 282 -18.57 10.68 8.82
C ARG A 282 -19.44 10.51 10.05
N LEU A 283 -20.62 11.11 10.01
CA LEU A 283 -21.65 10.93 11.03
C LEU A 283 -22.79 10.19 10.38
N GLY A 284 -23.32 9.18 11.06
CA GLY A 284 -24.40 8.38 10.50
C GLY A 284 -25.28 7.74 11.55
N VAL A 285 -26.48 7.38 11.09
CA VAL A 285 -27.45 6.59 11.84
C VAL A 285 -27.71 5.32 11.04
N ARG A 286 -27.70 4.17 11.70
CA ARG A 286 -28.06 2.89 11.11
C ARG A 286 -29.27 2.32 11.85
N LEU A 287 -30.28 1.90 11.11
CA LEU A 287 -31.49 1.31 11.63
C LEU A 287 -31.47 -0.19 11.33
N GLY A 288 -31.50 -1.02 12.36
CA GLY A 288 -31.78 -2.45 12.24
C GLY A 288 -33.28 -2.69 12.44
N LEU A 289 -33.94 -3.20 11.40
CA LEU A 289 -35.38 -3.50 11.39
C LEU A 289 -35.69 -4.92 11.86
#